data_AF-A0A1B6INZ3-F1
#
_entry.id   AF-A0A1B6INZ3-F1
#
_cell.length_a   1.000
_cell.length_b   1.000
_cell.length_c   1.000
_cell.angle_alpha   90.00
_cell.angle_beta   90.00
_cell.angle_gamma   90.00
#
_symmetry.space_group_name_H-M   'P 1'
#
loop_
_entity.id
_entity.type
_entity.pdbx_description
1 polymer ?
#
loop_
_entity_poly.entity_id
_entity_poly.type
_entity_poly.pdbx_seq_one_letter_code
_entity_poly.pdbx_strand_id
1 'polypeptide(L)'
;MSADNGNGNGNGNGNGKIQFRRSDGVEKDGYICFPLEAPVEEAVEEEVVVEERKPPEKFDLSTCPEDPRFQQTNRTKWCYRMYIDYHRCRHLLGDGASQCDYFYKCYNSLCPIAWHERWDEQLQQGTFPRDVTRELPGPKPAPCP
;
A
#
# COMPACT_ATOMS: atom_id res chain seq x y z
N MET A 1 -20.34 49.66 -4.26
CA MET A 1 -20.94 49.09 -5.48
C MET A 1 -20.13 47.84 -5.81
N SER A 2 -20.55 46.60 -5.59
CA SER A 2 -21.82 46.05 -5.15
C SER A 2 -21.51 44.73 -4.42
N ALA A 3 -22.41 44.36 -3.53
CA ALA A 3 -22.43 43.08 -2.83
C ALA A 3 -23.10 41.99 -3.69
N ASP A 4 -22.99 40.75 -3.20
CA ASP A 4 -23.92 39.59 -3.22
C ASP A 4 -23.18 38.28 -3.55
N ASN A 5 -23.43 37.10 -2.97
CA ASN A 5 -24.09 36.61 -1.75
C ASN A 5 -24.11 35.06 -1.83
N GLY A 6 -24.27 34.38 -0.68
CA GLY A 6 -24.77 32.99 -0.58
C GLY A 6 -23.71 31.88 -0.68
N ASN A 7 -23.27 31.18 0.38
CA ASN A 7 -23.94 30.42 1.45
C ASN A 7 -24.65 29.14 0.97
N GLY A 8 -24.25 27.99 1.53
CA GLY A 8 -24.92 26.69 1.33
C GLY A 8 -24.15 25.51 1.92
N ASN A 9 -24.08 25.42 3.25
CA ASN A 9 -23.72 24.20 3.98
C ASN A 9 -24.98 23.33 4.11
N GLY A 10 -24.92 22.05 3.76
CA GLY A 10 -26.07 21.15 3.77
C GLY A 10 -25.66 19.71 4.07
N ASN A 11 -25.65 19.36 5.36
CA ASN A 11 -25.62 18.00 5.87
C ASN A 11 -27.07 17.56 6.13
N GLY A 12 -27.50 16.41 5.62
CA GLY A 12 -28.90 16.00 5.71
C GLY A 12 -29.13 14.55 5.29
N ASN A 13 -29.05 13.66 6.29
CA ASN A 13 -29.36 12.24 6.24
C ASN A 13 -30.88 12.02 6.06
N GLY A 14 -31.30 11.26 5.05
CA GLY A 14 -32.71 11.05 4.69
C GLY A 14 -33.15 9.59 4.81
N ASN A 15 -33.63 9.22 6.00
CA ASN A 15 -34.34 7.97 6.29
C ASN A 15 -35.87 8.23 6.41
N GLY A 16 -36.72 7.38 5.80
CA GLY A 16 -38.16 7.21 6.12
C GLY A 16 -39.12 7.53 4.96
N LYS A 17 -39.71 6.57 4.22
CA LYS A 17 -40.74 5.53 4.48
C LYS A 17 -42.21 5.94 4.11
N ILE A 18 -42.60 5.53 2.89
CA ILE A 18 -43.86 4.88 2.40
C ILE A 18 -45.21 5.63 2.44
N GLN A 19 -45.85 5.77 1.26
CA GLN A 19 -47.32 5.67 1.03
C GLN A 19 -47.59 5.07 -0.37
N PHE A 20 -48.10 3.84 -0.46
CA PHE A 20 -48.54 3.17 -1.70
C PHE A 20 -49.91 3.71 -2.16
N ARG A 21 -50.02 4.21 -3.42
CA ARG A 21 -51.32 4.38 -4.10
C ARG A 21 -51.60 3.17 -4.99
N ARG A 22 -52.71 2.48 -4.72
CA ARG A 22 -53.28 1.38 -5.52
C ARG A 22 -54.01 1.94 -6.74
N SER A 23 -53.33 2.02 -7.87
CA SER A 23 -53.85 2.38 -9.21
C SER A 23 -52.62 2.48 -10.11
N ASP A 24 -52.21 1.55 -10.99
CA ASP A 24 -52.98 0.94 -12.08
C ASP A 24 -52.29 -0.37 -12.56
N GLY A 25 -52.75 -1.54 -12.08
CA GLY A 25 -52.30 -2.84 -12.58
C GLY A 25 -52.64 -3.03 -14.07
N VAL A 26 -51.82 -3.79 -14.79
CA VAL A 26 -51.98 -4.03 -16.24
C VAL A 26 -52.91 -5.23 -16.46
N GLU A 27 -53.93 -5.05 -17.30
CA GLU A 27 -54.92 -6.07 -17.66
C GLU A 27 -54.47 -6.83 -18.92
N LYS A 28 -54.39 -8.17 -18.86
CA LYS A 28 -54.20 -9.04 -20.03
C LYS A 28 -55.04 -10.30 -19.90
N ASP A 29 -55.72 -10.69 -20.98
CA ASP A 29 -56.54 -11.90 -21.12
C ASP A 29 -57.51 -12.16 -19.94
N GLY A 30 -58.14 -11.10 -19.43
CA GLY A 30 -59.25 -11.18 -18.47
C GLY A 30 -58.86 -11.36 -17.00
N TYR A 31 -57.60 -11.19 -16.63
CA TYR A 31 -57.16 -11.23 -15.23
C TYR A 31 -56.27 -10.04 -14.87
N ILE A 32 -56.51 -9.45 -13.68
CA ILE A 32 -55.74 -8.31 -13.15
C ILE A 32 -54.50 -8.86 -12.45
N CYS A 33 -53.33 -8.61 -13.00
CA CYS A 33 -52.06 -9.10 -12.46
C CYS A 33 -51.41 -8.04 -11.54
N PHE A 34 -51.19 -8.40 -10.28
CA PHE A 34 -50.34 -7.64 -9.34
C PHE A 34 -49.04 -8.44 -9.13
N PRO A 35 -47.85 -7.81 -9.22
CA PRO A 35 -46.60 -8.53 -8.98
C PRO A 35 -46.57 -9.04 -7.54
N LEU A 36 -46.65 -10.36 -7.38
CA LEU A 36 -46.58 -11.02 -6.08
C LEU A 36 -45.16 -11.57 -5.94
N GLU A 37 -44.34 -10.86 -5.18
CA GLU A 37 -42.99 -11.33 -4.88
C GLU A 37 -43.01 -12.42 -3.79
N ALA A 38 -42.32 -13.51 -4.15
CA ALA A 38 -41.57 -14.45 -3.31
C ALA A 38 -42.36 -15.61 -2.64
N PRO A 39 -41.70 -16.73 -2.24
CA PRO A 39 -40.26 -17.04 -2.34
C PRO A 39 -39.93 -18.51 -2.78
N VAL A 40 -38.64 -18.70 -3.07
CA VAL A 40 -37.81 -19.94 -3.10
C VAL A 40 -37.95 -20.99 -4.22
N GLU A 41 -36.78 -21.30 -4.77
CA GLU A 41 -36.32 -22.50 -5.49
C GLU A 41 -36.39 -22.51 -7.04
N GLU A 42 -35.22 -22.86 -7.61
CA GLU A 42 -34.89 -23.29 -8.98
C GLU A 42 -34.58 -22.29 -10.11
N ALA A 43 -33.49 -22.64 -10.80
CA ALA A 43 -33.00 -22.20 -12.11
C ALA A 43 -32.42 -20.78 -12.24
N VAL A 44 -31.24 -20.58 -11.65
CA VAL A 44 -30.25 -19.66 -12.26
C VAL A 44 -29.80 -20.30 -13.57
N GLU A 45 -30.14 -19.66 -14.69
CA GLU A 45 -29.50 -19.88 -15.98
C GLU A 45 -28.00 -19.63 -15.80
N GLU A 46 -27.21 -20.70 -15.88
CA GLU A 46 -25.75 -20.60 -15.88
C GLU A 46 -25.33 -20.03 -17.24
N GLU A 47 -25.33 -18.71 -17.35
CA GLU A 47 -24.46 -18.05 -18.32
C GLU A 47 -23.03 -18.40 -17.90
N VAL A 48 -22.43 -19.40 -18.55
CA VAL A 48 -21.02 -19.73 -18.35
C VAL A 48 -20.21 -18.55 -18.88
N VAL A 49 -20.01 -17.56 -18.03
CA VAL A 49 -18.91 -16.61 -18.16
C VAL A 49 -17.67 -17.47 -18.01
N VAL A 50 -17.08 -17.83 -19.15
CA VAL A 50 -15.72 -18.36 -19.17
C VAL A 50 -14.84 -17.20 -18.71
N GLU A 51 -14.67 -17.09 -17.39
CA GLU A 51 -13.66 -16.23 -16.81
C GLU A 51 -12.33 -16.76 -17.36
N GLU A 52 -11.75 -16.00 -18.29
CA GLU A 52 -10.43 -16.28 -18.82
C GLU A 52 -9.49 -16.33 -17.60
N ARG A 53 -9.07 -17.54 -17.22
CA ARG A 53 -8.14 -17.73 -16.10
C ARG A 53 -6.85 -17.03 -16.47
N LYS A 54 -6.70 -15.76 -16.07
CA LYS A 54 -5.46 -15.01 -16.21
C LYS A 54 -4.34 -15.91 -15.70
N PRO A 55 -3.35 -16.27 -16.54
CA PRO A 55 -2.24 -17.10 -16.12
C PRO A 55 -1.65 -16.49 -14.84
N PRO A 56 -1.28 -17.30 -13.83
CA PRO A 56 -0.72 -16.77 -12.61
C PRO A 56 0.41 -15.81 -12.98
N GLU A 57 0.31 -14.56 -12.54
CA GLU A 57 1.39 -13.60 -12.77
C GLU A 57 2.67 -14.20 -12.22
N LYS A 58 3.70 -14.24 -13.05
CA LYS A 58 4.99 -14.82 -12.67
C LYS A 58 5.58 -13.92 -11.59
N PHE A 59 5.62 -14.42 -10.36
CA PHE A 59 6.28 -13.73 -9.26
C PHE A 59 7.79 -13.93 -9.41
N ASP A 60 8.51 -12.85 -9.72
CA ASP A 60 9.96 -12.85 -9.71
C ASP A 60 10.44 -12.95 -8.26
N LEU A 61 10.77 -14.18 -7.83
CA LEU A 61 11.32 -14.47 -6.51
C LEU A 61 12.77 -13.96 -6.45
N SER A 62 12.91 -12.66 -6.21
CA SER A 62 14.20 -11.99 -6.03
C SER A 62 14.41 -11.65 -4.56
N THR A 63 15.63 -11.90 -4.08
CA THR A 63 16.09 -11.50 -2.75
C THR A 63 17.37 -10.69 -2.88
N CYS A 64 17.90 -10.20 -1.76
CA CYS A 64 19.17 -9.50 -1.73
C CYS A 64 20.31 -10.40 -2.28
N PRO A 65 21.10 -9.94 -3.26
CA PRO A 65 22.25 -10.70 -3.74
C PRO A 65 23.34 -10.79 -2.66
N GLU A 66 24.12 -11.86 -2.69
CA GLU A 66 25.22 -12.07 -1.74
C GLU A 66 26.32 -11.00 -1.90
N ASP A 67 26.76 -10.41 -0.79
CA ASP A 67 27.83 -9.43 -0.78
C ASP A 67 29.17 -10.13 -0.49
N PRO A 68 30.16 -10.12 -1.41
CA PRO A 68 31.42 -10.83 -1.24
C PRO A 68 32.26 -10.33 -0.05
N ARG A 69 31.92 -9.18 0.54
CA ARG A 69 32.55 -8.67 1.77
C ARG A 69 32.12 -9.45 3.02
N PHE A 70 30.98 -10.16 2.96
CA PHE A 70 30.35 -10.83 4.09
C PHE A 70 30.21 -12.34 3.89
N GLN A 71 31.29 -13.03 3.56
CA GLN A 71 31.33 -14.50 3.32
C GLN A 71 31.06 -15.36 4.57
N GLN A 72 30.87 -14.74 5.73
CA GLN A 72 30.65 -15.43 6.99
C GLN A 72 29.20 -15.94 7.10
N THR A 73 29.02 -17.15 7.65
CA THR A 73 27.69 -17.73 7.88
C THR A 73 26.80 -16.87 8.77
N ASN A 74 27.35 -15.98 9.59
CA ASN A 74 26.56 -15.07 10.42
C ASN A 74 26.24 -13.77 9.65
N ARG A 75 24.97 -13.57 9.27
CA ARG A 75 24.50 -12.43 8.48
C ARG A 75 24.31 -11.14 9.29
N THR A 76 24.53 -11.16 10.61
CA THR A 76 24.31 -10.02 11.52
C THR A 76 25.03 -8.75 11.08
N LYS A 77 26.32 -8.86 10.72
CA LYS A 77 27.12 -7.70 10.29
C LYS A 77 26.61 -7.12 8.97
N TRP A 78 26.15 -7.99 8.07
CA TRP A 78 25.61 -7.58 6.78
C TRP A 78 24.27 -6.88 6.95
N CYS A 79 23.34 -7.47 7.72
CA CYS A 79 22.07 -6.85 8.11
C CYS A 79 22.28 -5.45 8.71
N TYR A 80 23.12 -5.34 9.75
CA TYR A 80 23.39 -4.06 10.41
C TYR A 80 23.98 -3.01 9.45
N ARG A 81 24.84 -3.45 8.51
CA ARG A 81 25.42 -2.56 7.52
C ARG A 81 24.38 -2.04 6.52
N MET A 82 23.53 -2.93 6.00
CA MET A 82 22.47 -2.55 5.05
C MET A 82 21.46 -1.60 5.68
N TYR A 83 21.10 -1.81 6.95
CA TYR A 83 20.24 -0.90 7.71
C TYR A 83 20.84 0.52 7.79
N ILE A 84 22.10 0.63 8.23
CA ILE A 84 22.77 1.94 8.33
C ILE A 84 22.88 2.61 6.95
N ASP A 85 23.23 1.85 5.91
CA ASP A 85 23.41 2.39 4.56
C ASP A 85 22.07 2.88 3.97
N TYR A 86 20.93 2.23 4.28
CA TYR A 86 19.60 2.71 3.92
C TYR A 86 19.29 4.09 4.54
N HIS A 87 19.45 4.24 5.85
CA HIS A 87 19.15 5.51 6.52
C HIS A 87 20.11 6.64 6.10
N ARG A 88 21.36 6.32 5.80
CA ARG A 88 22.31 7.27 5.19
C ARG A 88 21.90 7.67 3.79
N CYS A 89 21.51 6.71 2.97
CA CYS A 89 21.06 6.96 1.60
C CYS A 89 19.84 7.90 1.62
N ARG A 90 18.88 7.63 2.50
CA ARG A 90 17.70 8.48 2.71
C ARG A 90 18.05 9.89 3.16
N HIS A 91 19.05 10.04 4.03
CA HIS A 91 19.52 11.35 4.48
C HIS A 91 20.24 12.14 3.37
N LEU A 92 21.07 11.47 2.55
CA LEU A 92 21.89 12.12 1.51
C LEU A 92 21.12 12.43 0.23
N LEU A 93 20.29 11.50 -0.24
CA LEU A 93 19.59 11.60 -1.53
C LEU A 93 18.14 12.09 -1.35
N GLY A 94 17.60 12.07 -0.13
CA GLY A 94 16.21 12.39 0.17
C GLY A 94 15.29 11.16 0.17
N ASP A 95 14.05 11.38 0.62
CA ASP A 95 13.02 10.34 0.65
C ASP A 95 12.57 9.97 -0.78
N GLY A 96 12.67 8.69 -1.15
CA GLY A 96 12.16 8.17 -2.44
C GLY A 96 13.19 8.02 -3.56
N ALA A 97 14.49 8.14 -3.28
CA ALA A 97 15.53 7.84 -4.25
C ALA A 97 15.58 6.33 -4.57
N SER A 98 15.45 5.97 -5.85
CA SER A 98 15.42 4.55 -6.30
C SER A 98 16.70 3.78 -5.96
N GLN A 99 17.82 4.48 -5.76
CA GLN A 99 19.07 3.88 -5.30
C GLN A 99 18.98 3.34 -3.86
N CYS A 100 18.12 3.92 -3.03
CA CYS A 100 17.94 3.50 -1.63
C CYS A 100 17.06 2.25 -1.50
N ASP A 101 16.22 1.97 -2.49
CA ASP A 101 15.32 0.80 -2.51
C ASP A 101 16.09 -0.52 -2.44
N TYR A 102 17.31 -0.56 -3.00
CA TYR A 102 18.18 -1.72 -2.90
C TYR A 102 18.50 -2.05 -1.43
N PHE A 103 18.93 -1.04 -0.67
CA PHE A 103 19.25 -1.22 0.75
C PHE A 103 18.01 -1.58 1.56
N TYR A 104 16.87 -0.98 1.23
CA TYR A 104 15.58 -1.29 1.85
C TYR A 104 15.20 -2.76 1.67
N LYS A 105 15.20 -3.26 0.43
CA LYS A 105 14.91 -4.67 0.13
C LYS A 105 15.90 -5.59 0.85
N CYS A 106 17.18 -5.22 0.87
CA CYS A 106 18.21 -6.01 1.50
C CYS A 106 18.07 -6.13 3.02
N TYR A 107 17.94 -5.03 3.76
CA TYR A 107 17.84 -5.16 5.22
C TYR A 107 16.53 -5.83 5.66
N ASN A 108 15.42 -5.61 4.95
CA ASN A 108 14.14 -6.28 5.27
C ASN A 108 14.21 -7.80 5.07
N SER A 109 14.99 -8.29 4.10
CA SER A 109 15.17 -9.73 3.88
C SER A 109 16.18 -10.37 4.83
N LEU A 110 17.17 -9.60 5.32
CA LEU A 110 18.28 -10.13 6.10
C LEU A 110 18.12 -10.00 7.60
N CYS A 111 17.48 -8.92 8.04
CA CYS A 111 17.36 -8.58 9.44
C CYS A 111 16.10 -9.22 10.05
N PRO A 112 16.17 -9.71 11.29
CA PRO A 112 14.98 -9.99 12.08
C PRO A 112 14.16 -8.71 12.29
N ILE A 113 12.83 -8.81 12.21
CA ILE A 113 11.93 -7.66 12.30
C ILE A 113 12.14 -6.87 13.61
N ALA A 114 12.19 -7.60 14.72
CA ALA A 114 12.39 -7.02 16.06
C ALA A 114 13.70 -6.22 16.21
N TRP A 115 14.69 -6.42 15.34
CA TRP A 115 15.94 -5.66 15.40
C TRP A 115 15.79 -4.27 14.79
N HIS A 116 15.23 -4.18 13.59
CA HIS A 116 15.08 -2.88 12.95
C HIS A 116 14.02 -2.03 13.64
N GLU A 117 12.94 -2.62 14.19
CA GLU A 117 11.97 -1.88 15.02
C GLU A 117 12.64 -1.21 16.23
N ARG A 118 13.50 -1.95 16.96
CA ARG A 118 14.26 -1.38 18.08
C ARG A 118 15.21 -0.28 17.63
N TRP A 119 15.87 -0.45 16.48
CA TRP A 119 16.76 0.56 15.95
C TRP A 119 16.00 1.79 15.46
N ASP A 120 14.79 1.63 14.92
CA ASP A 120 13.91 2.71 14.52
C ASP A 120 13.50 3.54 15.73
N GLU A 121 13.14 2.90 16.85
CA GLU A 121 12.91 3.58 18.13
C GLU A 121 14.14 4.36 18.61
N GLN A 122 15.34 3.75 18.52
CA GLN A 122 16.58 4.42 18.89
C GLN A 122 16.92 5.61 17.98
N LEU A 123 16.58 5.53 16.69
CA LEU A 123 16.74 6.64 15.76
C LEU A 123 15.78 7.78 16.08
N GLN A 124 14.52 7.47 16.40
CA GLN A 124 13.53 8.46 16.83
C GLN A 124 13.93 9.14 18.15
N GLN A 125 14.53 8.38 19.07
CA GLN A 125 15.04 8.90 20.35
C GLN A 125 16.41 9.59 20.23
N GLY A 126 17.10 9.46 19.09
CA GLY A 126 18.46 9.97 18.92
C GLY A 126 19.54 9.23 19.73
N THR A 127 19.25 8.02 20.23
CA THR A 127 20.15 7.21 21.06
C THR A 127 20.93 6.16 20.27
N PHE A 128 20.72 6.10 18.96
CA PHE A 128 21.36 5.10 18.09
C PHE A 128 22.89 5.26 18.08
N PRO A 129 23.67 4.19 18.31
CA PRO A 129 25.13 4.27 18.54
C PRO A 129 25.94 4.60 17.28
N ARG A 130 25.32 4.73 16.11
CA ARG A 130 26.00 5.03 14.85
C ARG A 130 25.43 6.26 14.18
N ASP A 131 26.32 7.07 13.64
CA ASP A 131 25.93 8.22 12.84
C ASP A 131 25.38 7.79 11.47
N VAL A 132 24.08 8.04 11.27
CA VAL A 132 23.34 7.87 10.00
C VAL A 132 23.18 9.19 9.25
N THR A 133 23.51 10.32 9.88
CA THR A 133 23.43 11.67 9.32
C THR A 133 24.77 12.17 8.79
N ARG A 134 25.88 11.49 9.12
CA ARG A 134 27.19 11.90 8.63
C ARG A 134 27.21 11.89 7.13
N GLU A 135 27.38 13.08 6.56
CA GLU A 135 27.90 13.20 5.23
C GLU A 135 29.20 12.40 5.19
N LEU A 136 29.25 11.42 4.27
CA LEU A 136 30.49 10.73 3.98
C LEU A 136 31.50 11.84 3.70
N PRO A 137 32.65 11.91 4.42
CA PRO A 137 33.73 12.73 3.93
C PRO A 137 34.02 12.16 2.56
N GLY A 138 33.62 12.89 1.52
CA GLY A 138 33.91 12.53 0.15
C GLY A 138 35.41 12.28 0.03
N PRO A 139 35.86 11.55 -0.99
CA PRO A 139 37.28 11.54 -1.31
C PRO A 139 37.74 13.00 -1.34
N LYS A 140 38.61 13.39 -0.40
CA LYS A 140 39.21 14.72 -0.43
C LYS A 140 39.85 14.82 -1.81
N PRO A 141 39.57 15.89 -2.59
CA PRO A 141 40.21 16.05 -3.88
C PRO A 141 41.72 15.95 -3.63
N ALA A 142 42.35 14.95 -4.24
CA ALA A 142 43.79 14.83 -4.16
C ALA A 142 44.36 16.12 -4.75
N PRO A 143 45.32 16.79 -4.09
CA PRO A 143 46.03 17.86 -4.74
C PRO A 143 46.65 17.30 -6.02
N CYS A 144 46.43 17.98 -7.14
CA CYS A 144 47.07 17.62 -8.40
C CYS A 144 48.59 17.58 -8.19
N PRO A 145 49.31 16.59 -8.78
CA PRO A 145 50.76 16.49 -8.67
C PRO A 145 51.49 17.70 -9.27
#